data_AF-A0A5J4TDP6-F1
#
_entry.id   AF-A0A5J4TDP6-F1
#
_cell.length_a   1.000
_cell.length_b   1.000
_cell.length_c   1.000
_cell.angle_alpha   90.00
_cell.angle_beta   90.00
_cell.angle_gamma   90.00
#
_symmetry.space_group_name_H-M   'P 1'
#
loop_
_entity.id
_entity.type
_entity.pdbx_description
1 polymer ?
#
loop_
_entity_poly.entity_id
_entity_poly.type
_entity_poly.pdbx_seq_one_letter_code
_entity_poly.pdbx_strand_id
1 'polypeptide(L)'
;FDASIELDSVIFHGAVQSIGETAFSGCVSLNTLIFNEAVMSIGYYAFANCNSLRTVVFPHYVGSIGGGGFRDCLSLTAIVFSNYNLVLGADSFSSYQDQHLKVFLEYDAVQYQEGKWQHLRNYENFRIYYHKDWEFVGNDPTPLWQVKAFI
;
A
#
# COMPACT_ATOMS: atom_id res chain seq x y z
N PHE A 1 1.33 -17.18 9.05
CA PHE A 1 0.04 -17.79 8.67
C PHE A 1 0.30 -18.71 7.49
N ASP A 2 -0.44 -19.82 7.37
CA ASP A 2 -0.25 -20.73 6.23
C ASP A 2 -0.92 -20.12 4.99
N ALA A 3 -0.26 -20.22 3.82
CA ALA A 3 -0.74 -19.71 2.53
C ALA A 3 -2.03 -20.41 2.03
N SER A 4 -2.52 -21.39 2.80
CA SER A 4 -3.73 -22.18 2.55
C SER A 4 -5.00 -21.63 3.24
N ILE A 5 -4.89 -20.56 4.02
CA ILE A 5 -6.01 -20.01 4.80
C ILE A 5 -6.79 -18.98 3.98
N GLU A 6 -8.11 -19.17 3.88
CA GLU A 6 -9.11 -18.21 3.35
C GLU A 6 -9.24 -16.99 4.27
N LEU A 7 -8.15 -16.25 4.44
CA LEU A 7 -8.12 -15.08 5.30
C LEU A 7 -8.61 -13.87 4.50
N ASP A 8 -9.88 -13.50 4.66
CA ASP A 8 -10.48 -12.39 3.91
C ASP A 8 -10.10 -11.01 4.46
N SER A 9 -9.91 -10.92 5.77
CA SER A 9 -9.62 -9.66 6.46
C SER A 9 -8.58 -9.82 7.56
N VAL A 10 -7.67 -8.86 7.66
CA VAL A 10 -6.75 -8.73 8.79
C VAL A 10 -7.00 -7.40 9.49
N ILE A 11 -7.27 -7.50 10.80
CA ILE A 11 -7.40 -6.36 11.70
C ILE A 11 -6.43 -6.60 12.86
N PHE A 12 -5.47 -5.69 13.03
CA PHE A 12 -4.52 -5.78 14.14
C PHE A 12 -5.15 -5.21 15.41
N HIS A 13 -5.09 -5.96 16.52
CA HIS A 13 -5.60 -5.51 17.82
C HIS A 13 -4.44 -5.39 18.83
N GLY A 14 -4.58 -4.47 19.79
CA GLY A 14 -3.62 -4.30 20.88
C GLY A 14 -2.27 -3.73 20.46
N ALA A 15 -1.19 -4.17 21.10
CA ALA A 15 0.15 -3.58 21.00
C ALA A 15 1.04 -4.24 19.92
N VAL A 16 0.47 -4.74 18.82
CA VAL A 16 1.26 -5.32 17.72
C VAL A 16 2.08 -4.21 17.04
N GLN A 17 3.38 -4.16 17.32
CA GLN A 17 4.27 -3.12 16.80
C GLN A 17 4.89 -3.46 15.44
N SER A 18 4.96 -4.74 15.12
CA SER A 18 5.59 -5.22 13.90
C SER A 18 4.85 -6.41 13.31
N ILE A 19 4.83 -6.45 11.99
CA ILE A 19 4.36 -7.59 11.21
C ILE A 19 5.59 -8.36 10.76
N GLY A 20 5.66 -9.64 11.12
CA GLY A 20 6.81 -10.49 10.80
C GLY A 20 7.03 -10.71 9.31
N GLU A 21 8.25 -11.14 8.97
CA GLU A 21 8.59 -11.59 7.63
C GLU A 21 7.63 -12.70 7.18
N THR A 22 7.14 -12.61 5.94
CA THR A 22 6.20 -13.56 5.31
C THR A 22 4.88 -13.81 6.09
N ALA A 23 4.54 -13.00 7.09
CA ALA A 23 3.45 -13.28 8.03
C ALA A 23 2.12 -13.65 7.35
N PHE A 24 1.77 -12.96 6.27
CA PHE A 24 0.57 -13.14 5.45
C PHE A 24 0.92 -13.40 3.97
N SER A 25 2.12 -13.89 3.69
CA SER A 25 2.51 -14.23 2.32
C SER A 25 1.62 -15.34 1.77
N GLY A 26 1.07 -15.14 0.57
CA GLY A 26 0.19 -16.10 -0.09
C GLY A 26 -1.25 -16.11 0.42
N CYS A 27 -1.68 -15.16 1.26
CA CYS A 27 -3.09 -15.00 1.62
C CYS A 27 -3.89 -14.44 0.43
N VAL A 28 -4.17 -15.29 -0.58
CA VAL A 28 -4.76 -14.88 -1.86
C VAL A 28 -6.18 -14.33 -1.75
N SER A 29 -6.93 -14.69 -0.70
CA SER A 29 -8.29 -14.18 -0.43
C SER A 29 -8.31 -12.86 0.37
N LEU A 30 -7.16 -12.44 0.91
CA LEU A 30 -7.06 -11.23 1.72
C LEU A 30 -7.42 -10.02 0.88
N ASN A 31 -8.56 -9.42 1.19
CA ASN A 31 -9.10 -8.26 0.48
C ASN A 31 -9.17 -7.02 1.38
N THR A 32 -9.20 -7.21 2.70
CA THR A 32 -9.29 -6.12 3.68
C THR A 32 -8.08 -6.15 4.62
N LEU A 33 -7.33 -5.06 4.67
CA LEU A 33 -6.18 -4.88 5.56
C LEU A 33 -6.35 -3.58 6.35
N ILE A 34 -6.52 -3.69 7.67
CA ILE A 34 -6.70 -2.54 8.57
C ILE A 34 -5.58 -2.54 9.60
N PHE A 35 -4.72 -1.53 9.52
CA PHE A 35 -3.68 -1.28 10.52
C PHE A 35 -4.28 -0.64 11.78
N ASN A 36 -3.71 -0.96 12.94
CA ASN A 36 -3.96 -0.23 14.17
C ASN A 36 -2.80 0.72 14.50
N GLU A 37 -3.01 1.66 15.42
CA GLU A 37 -2.05 2.69 15.82
C GLU A 37 -0.69 2.18 16.31
N ALA A 38 -0.57 0.87 16.58
CA ALA A 38 0.66 0.28 17.06
C ALA A 38 1.58 -0.21 15.94
N VAL A 39 1.07 -0.62 14.77
CA VAL A 39 1.91 -1.24 13.73
C VAL A 39 2.84 -0.22 13.10
N MET A 40 4.13 -0.28 13.47
CA MET A 40 5.17 0.65 13.00
C MET A 40 6.02 0.07 11.88
N SER A 41 6.14 -1.26 11.79
CA SER A 41 7.00 -1.90 10.79
C SER A 41 6.38 -3.14 10.17
N ILE A 42 6.63 -3.31 8.88
CA ILE A 42 6.18 -4.45 8.08
C ILE A 42 7.40 -5.19 7.56
N GLY A 43 7.51 -6.49 7.83
CA GLY A 43 8.66 -7.31 7.46
C GLY A 43 8.78 -7.59 5.97
N TYR A 44 9.88 -8.26 5.59
CA TYR A 44 10.12 -8.73 4.22
C TYR A 44 8.99 -9.66 3.77
N TYR A 45 8.51 -9.48 2.54
CA TYR A 45 7.46 -10.31 1.94
C TYR A 45 6.19 -10.50 2.78
N ALA A 46 5.92 -9.62 3.76
CA ALA A 46 4.89 -9.84 4.77
C ALA A 46 3.49 -10.06 4.18
N PHE A 47 3.19 -9.45 3.03
CA PHE A 47 1.94 -9.58 2.29
C PHE A 47 2.19 -9.97 0.83
N ALA A 48 3.31 -10.62 0.51
CA ALA A 48 3.59 -11.04 -0.86
C ALA A 48 2.49 -11.98 -1.39
N ASN A 49 2.13 -11.88 -2.67
CA ASN A 49 1.10 -12.71 -3.32
C ASN A 49 -0.33 -12.58 -2.73
N CYS A 50 -0.66 -11.48 -2.02
CA CYS A 50 -2.04 -11.22 -1.56
C CYS A 50 -2.90 -10.69 -2.72
N ASN A 51 -3.30 -11.60 -3.61
CA ASN A 51 -3.92 -11.27 -4.91
C ASN A 51 -5.36 -10.76 -4.87
N SER A 52 -6.01 -10.69 -3.70
CA SER A 52 -7.33 -10.05 -3.56
C SER A 52 -7.28 -8.64 -2.98
N LEU A 53 -6.11 -8.17 -2.52
CA LEU A 53 -5.97 -6.81 -1.99
C LEU A 53 -6.13 -5.81 -3.13
N ARG A 54 -7.07 -4.87 -2.98
CA ARG A 54 -7.36 -3.84 -3.99
C ARG A 54 -6.85 -2.47 -3.61
N THR A 55 -6.96 -2.14 -2.33
CA THR A 55 -6.56 -0.85 -1.76
C THR A 55 -5.90 -1.07 -0.41
N VAL A 56 -4.80 -0.38 -0.16
CA VAL A 56 -4.14 -0.38 1.16
C VAL A 56 -3.92 1.06 1.61
N VAL A 57 -4.36 1.37 2.83
CA VAL A 57 -4.18 2.67 3.45
C VAL A 57 -3.12 2.55 4.54
N PHE A 58 -1.94 3.11 4.31
CA PHE A 58 -0.84 3.14 5.27
C PHE A 58 -0.91 4.41 6.11
N PRO A 59 -1.27 4.29 7.40
CA PRO A 59 -1.39 5.42 8.31
C PRO A 59 -0.03 6.01 8.70
N HIS A 60 -0.06 7.20 9.31
CA HIS A 60 1.14 8.02 9.54
C HIS A 60 2.19 7.38 10.45
N TYR A 61 1.80 6.40 11.27
CA TYR A 61 2.68 5.69 12.20
C TYR A 61 3.43 4.50 11.58
N VAL A 62 3.04 4.01 10.40
CA VAL A 62 3.81 2.97 9.69
C VAL A 62 5.10 3.61 9.18
N GLY A 63 6.22 3.23 9.78
CA GLY A 63 7.55 3.81 9.54
C GLY A 63 8.37 3.04 8.52
N SER A 64 8.15 1.74 8.35
CA SER A 64 8.91 0.94 7.37
C SER A 64 8.12 -0.22 6.77
N ILE A 65 8.44 -0.50 5.51
CA ILE A 65 8.01 -1.70 4.77
C ILE A 65 9.25 -2.41 4.26
N GLY A 66 9.41 -3.68 4.62
CA GLY A 66 10.51 -4.52 4.20
C GLY A 66 10.46 -4.84 2.71
N GLY A 67 11.60 -5.27 2.16
CA GLY A 67 11.71 -5.60 0.75
C GLY A 67 10.69 -6.66 0.32
N GLY A 68 10.08 -6.46 -0.84
CA GLY A 68 9.00 -7.32 -1.34
C GLY A 68 7.73 -7.36 -0.48
N GLY A 69 7.55 -6.45 0.50
CA GLY A 69 6.45 -6.49 1.47
C GLY A 69 5.05 -6.68 0.86
N PHE A 70 4.79 -6.08 -0.31
CA PHE A 70 3.58 -6.23 -1.13
C PHE A 70 3.93 -6.62 -2.56
N ARG A 71 4.96 -7.45 -2.74
CA ARG A 71 5.34 -7.99 -4.04
C ARG A 71 4.22 -8.90 -4.57
N ASP A 72 4.00 -8.87 -5.89
CA ASP A 72 3.06 -9.76 -6.57
C ASP A 72 1.62 -9.67 -6.01
N CYS A 73 1.20 -8.51 -5.46
CA CYS A 73 -0.20 -8.27 -5.08
C CYS A 73 -0.99 -7.80 -6.31
N LEU A 74 -1.30 -8.74 -7.21
CA LEU A 74 -1.77 -8.46 -8.57
C LEU A 74 -3.20 -7.93 -8.67
N SER A 75 -3.86 -7.52 -7.59
CA SER A 75 -5.14 -6.78 -7.65
C SER A 75 -5.04 -5.39 -7.04
N LEU A 76 -3.87 -5.02 -6.50
CA LEU A 76 -3.69 -3.78 -5.79
C LEU A 76 -3.59 -2.64 -6.80
N THR A 77 -4.60 -1.79 -6.81
CA THR A 77 -4.75 -0.69 -7.77
C THR A 77 -4.57 0.68 -7.13
N ALA A 78 -4.67 0.75 -5.81
CA ALA A 78 -4.54 2.00 -5.07
C ALA A 78 -3.79 1.80 -3.76
N ILE A 79 -2.87 2.72 -3.45
CA ILE A 79 -2.21 2.80 -2.16
C ILE A 79 -2.28 4.23 -1.65
N VAL A 80 -2.61 4.39 -0.37
CA VAL A 80 -2.57 5.68 0.32
C VAL A 80 -1.43 5.67 1.33
N PHE A 81 -0.60 6.71 1.34
CA PHE A 81 0.44 6.91 2.35
C PHE A 81 0.25 8.21 3.11
N SER A 82 0.20 8.10 4.43
CA SER A 82 0.12 9.23 5.36
C SER A 82 1.48 9.60 5.97
N ASN A 83 2.50 8.73 5.86
CA ASN A 83 3.82 8.97 6.45
C ASN A 83 4.85 9.46 5.42
N TYR A 84 5.19 10.76 5.48
CA TYR A 84 6.21 11.35 4.62
C TYR A 84 7.64 10.82 4.89
N ASN A 85 7.89 10.19 6.04
CA ASN A 85 9.18 9.56 6.40
C ASN A 85 9.21 8.03 6.19
N LEU A 86 8.14 7.42 5.66
CA LEU A 86 8.08 5.96 5.42
C LEU A 86 9.32 5.42 4.69
N VAL A 87 9.98 4.40 5.20
CA VAL A 87 11.09 3.74 4.50
C VAL A 87 10.56 2.53 3.73
N LEU A 88 10.91 2.44 2.44
CA LEU A 88 10.54 1.31 1.57
C LEU A 88 11.77 0.45 1.28
N GLY A 89 11.65 -0.85 1.52
CA GLY A 89 12.63 -1.82 1.07
C GLY A 89 12.59 -2.00 -0.45
N ALA A 90 13.65 -2.58 -0.99
CA ALA A 90 13.74 -2.93 -2.40
C ALA A 90 12.52 -3.76 -2.83
N ASP A 91 11.94 -3.43 -3.98
CA ASP A 91 10.84 -4.18 -4.58
C ASP A 91 9.59 -4.34 -3.70
N SER A 92 9.42 -3.49 -2.67
CA SER A 92 8.26 -3.51 -1.75
C SER A 92 6.93 -3.54 -2.48
N PHE A 93 6.86 -2.85 -3.63
CA PHE A 93 5.74 -2.88 -4.56
C PHE A 93 6.26 -3.18 -5.99
N SER A 94 6.69 -4.42 -6.22
CA SER A 94 7.12 -4.92 -7.53
C SER A 94 6.07 -5.82 -8.21
N SER A 95 6.25 -6.03 -9.52
CA SER A 95 5.42 -6.87 -10.41
C SER A 95 4.05 -6.31 -10.79
N TYR A 96 3.89 -4.98 -10.77
CA TYR A 96 2.66 -4.29 -11.20
C TYR A 96 2.62 -3.99 -12.71
N GLN A 97 3.31 -4.78 -13.54
CA GLN A 97 3.63 -4.42 -14.94
C GLN A 97 2.39 -4.12 -15.80
N ASP A 98 1.27 -4.79 -15.54
CA ASP A 98 0.01 -4.61 -16.27
C ASP A 98 -1.03 -3.75 -15.55
N GLN A 99 -0.71 -3.23 -14.35
CA GLN A 99 -1.66 -2.52 -13.50
C GLN A 99 -1.32 -1.05 -13.35
N HIS A 100 -2.36 -0.21 -13.44
CA HIS A 100 -2.26 1.22 -13.18
C HIS A 100 -2.27 1.46 -11.66
N LEU A 101 -1.18 1.09 -10.97
CA LEU A 101 -1.06 1.35 -9.54
C LEU A 101 -1.05 2.87 -9.31
N LYS A 102 -2.08 3.35 -8.62
CA LYS A 102 -2.20 4.74 -8.19
C LYS A 102 -1.68 4.88 -6.77
N VAL A 103 -0.76 5.81 -6.56
CA VAL A 103 -0.27 6.16 -5.23
C VAL A 103 -0.80 7.53 -4.85
N PHE A 104 -1.43 7.58 -3.69
CA PHE A 104 -2.06 8.74 -3.12
C PHE A 104 -1.28 9.14 -1.87
N LEU A 105 -0.81 10.38 -1.85
CA LEU A 105 -0.03 10.91 -0.73
C LEU A 105 -0.88 11.94 -0.01
N GLU A 106 -1.01 11.81 1.31
CA GLU A 106 -1.72 12.79 2.15
C GLU A 106 -0.87 14.04 2.45
N TYR A 107 0.33 14.09 1.89
CA TYR A 107 1.29 15.18 2.07
C TYR A 107 1.59 15.88 0.74
N ASP A 108 2.06 17.13 0.83
CA ASP A 108 2.27 18.00 -0.34
C ASP A 108 3.54 17.60 -1.11
N ALA A 109 3.60 17.92 -2.41
CA ALA A 109 4.74 17.61 -3.28
C ALA A 109 6.07 18.23 -2.81
N VAL A 110 6.02 19.30 -2.01
CA VAL A 110 7.23 19.94 -1.43
C VAL A 110 7.94 19.06 -0.40
N GLN A 111 7.25 18.04 0.14
CA GLN A 111 7.81 17.05 1.06
C GLN A 111 8.41 15.85 0.31
N TYR A 112 8.51 15.92 -1.02
CA TYR A 112 9.14 14.91 -1.86
C TYR A 112 10.61 14.71 -1.48
N GLN A 113 10.99 13.45 -1.26
CA GLN A 113 12.37 13.02 -1.18
C GLN A 113 12.74 12.27 -2.45
N GLU A 114 13.77 12.76 -3.13
CA GLU A 114 14.37 12.07 -4.27
C GLU A 114 14.83 10.66 -3.87
N GLY A 115 14.69 9.67 -4.77
CA GLY A 115 15.02 8.28 -4.46
C GLY A 115 13.84 7.47 -3.91
N LYS A 116 13.03 8.06 -3.05
CA LYS A 116 12.01 7.34 -2.25
C LYS A 116 11.02 6.51 -3.07
N TRP A 117 10.65 7.01 -4.24
CA TRP A 117 9.69 6.37 -5.16
C TRP A 117 10.31 6.04 -6.52
N GLN A 118 11.63 6.18 -6.68
CA GLN A 118 12.30 6.01 -7.97
C GLN A 118 12.11 4.59 -8.53
N HIS A 119 12.11 3.57 -7.67
CA HIS A 119 11.83 2.20 -8.09
C HIS A 119 10.42 2.02 -8.67
N LEU A 120 9.43 2.79 -8.19
CA LEU A 120 8.06 2.74 -8.72
C LEU A 120 7.90 3.57 -10.01
N ARG A 121 8.75 4.59 -10.22
CA ARG A 121 8.73 5.43 -11.44
C ARG A 121 9.19 4.71 -12.70
N ASN A 122 9.86 3.57 -12.58
CA ASN A 122 10.30 2.77 -13.72
C ASN A 122 9.16 1.97 -14.39
N TYR A 123 7.96 1.96 -13.80
CA TYR A 123 6.79 1.32 -14.38
C TYR A 123 5.95 2.37 -15.14
N GLU A 124 5.79 2.18 -16.45
CA GLU A 124 5.09 3.11 -17.36
C GLU A 124 3.64 3.45 -16.93
N ASN A 125 3.05 2.63 -16.04
CA ASN A 125 1.66 2.73 -15.59
C ASN A 125 1.47 3.30 -14.17
N PHE A 126 2.54 3.79 -13.53
CA PHE A 126 2.51 4.33 -12.17
C PHE A 126 2.10 5.82 -12.14
N ARG A 127 1.12 6.18 -11.29
CA ARG A 127 0.69 7.58 -11.10
C ARG A 127 0.71 7.96 -9.63
N ILE A 128 1.32 9.12 -9.33
CA ILE A 128 1.31 9.73 -7.99
C ILE A 128 0.33 10.90 -7.97
N TYR A 129 -0.50 10.96 -6.94
CA TYR A 129 -1.38 12.08 -6.61
C TYR A 129 -0.99 12.62 -5.23
N TYR A 130 -0.72 13.92 -5.13
CA TYR A 130 -0.34 14.56 -3.88
C TYR A 130 -1.57 15.11 -3.16
N HIS A 131 -1.37 15.57 -1.93
CA HIS A 131 -2.42 16.22 -1.17
C HIS A 131 -3.13 17.30 -2.00
N LYS A 132 -4.47 17.33 -1.92
CA LYS A 132 -5.40 18.16 -2.73
C LYS A 132 -5.61 17.74 -4.18
N ASP A 133 -4.94 16.71 -4.72
CA ASP A 133 -5.18 16.21 -6.08
C ASP A 133 -6.20 15.06 -6.13
N TRP A 134 -6.67 14.61 -4.97
CA TRP A 134 -7.55 13.45 -4.81
C TRP A 134 -8.38 13.57 -3.53
N GLU A 135 -9.44 12.77 -3.44
CA GLU A 135 -10.28 12.60 -2.26
C GLU A 135 -10.81 11.16 -2.16
N PHE A 136 -11.39 10.78 -1.02
CA PHE A 136 -12.11 9.52 -0.91
C PHE A 136 -13.54 9.66 -1.45
N VAL A 137 -13.92 8.78 -2.38
CA VAL A 137 -15.31 8.59 -2.79
C VAL A 137 -15.78 7.27 -2.17
N GLY A 138 -16.49 7.35 -1.06
CA GLY A 138 -16.71 6.17 -0.20
C GLY A 138 -15.40 5.74 0.45
N ASN A 139 -14.96 4.49 0.22
CA ASN A 139 -13.69 3.96 0.71
C ASN A 139 -12.57 3.99 -0.34
N ASP A 140 -12.85 4.47 -1.56
CA ASP A 140 -11.92 4.41 -2.67
C ASP A 140 -11.21 5.76 -2.85
N PRO A 141 -9.86 5.81 -2.75
CA PRO A 141 -9.12 7.01 -3.06
C PRO A 141 -9.21 7.32 -4.56
N THR A 142 -9.66 8.52 -4.89
CA THR A 142 -10.07 8.90 -6.25
C THR A 142 -9.45 10.23 -6.66
N PRO A 143 -8.74 10.31 -7.80
CA PRO A 143 -8.23 11.59 -8.30
C PRO A 143 -9.35 12.60 -8.56
N LEU A 144 -9.14 13.88 -8.25
CA LEU A 144 -10.18 14.91 -8.38
C LEU A 144 -10.71 15.10 -9.81
N TRP A 145 -9.87 14.89 -10.83
CA TRP A 145 -10.34 14.94 -12.22
C TRP A 145 -11.35 13.82 -12.54
N GLN A 146 -11.24 12.67 -11.85
CA GLN A 146 -12.17 11.55 -12.00
C GLN A 146 -13.47 11.83 -11.25
N VAL A 147 -13.40 12.46 -10.07
CA VAL A 147 -14.60 12.90 -9.32
C VAL A 147 -15.44 13.89 -10.14
N LYS A 148 -14.78 14.91 -10.70
CA LYS A 148 -15.44 15.98 -11.45
C LYS A 148 -16.02 15.53 -12.79
N ALA A 149 -15.68 14.34 -13.28
CA ALA A 149 -16.21 13.81 -14.53
C ALA A 149 -17.67 13.31 -14.42
N PHE A 150 -18.24 13.28 -13.21
CA PHE A 150 -19.61 12.86 -12.93
C PHE A 150 -20.57 14.03 -12.64
N ILE A 151 -20.13 15.28 -12.83
CA ILE A 151 -20.89 16.53 -12.61
C ILE A 151 -21.01 17.27 -13.94
#